data_AF-E3RCD1-F1
#
_entry.id   AF-E3RCD1-F1
#
_cell.length_a   1.000
_cell.length_b   1.000
_cell.length_c   1.000
_cell.angle_alpha   90.00
_cell.angle_beta   90.00
_cell.angle_gamma   90.00
#
_symmetry.space_group_name_H-M   'P 1'
#
loop_
_entity.id
_entity.type
_entity.pdbx_description
1 polymer ?
#
loop_
_entity_poly.entity_id
_entity_poly.type
_entity_poly.pdbx_seq_one_letter_code
_entity_poly.pdbx_strand_id
1 'polypeptide(L)'
;MPMEKRLLEYPEVPKVTKDKIPVEGDTFSETSQAQLTLPFTAIFSPTDRSCLDNISDPFVTLSKRSAWIVASAHVNDSRGQITVKTTVTRGISKSQAEEITNSAGVEVSASYGIGGFSMGVSLNYQFTSTKSSSYTEYQESTREQTYTIPEYHATVFFIRHMWLKAHRSNGTSELCEIGFNANEDIHLVGVDLDRPS
;
A
#
# COMPACT_ATOMS: atom_id res chain seq x y z
N MET A 1 24.14 20.68 -2.82
CA MET A 1 23.15 20.14 -1.85
C MET A 1 23.46 18.66 -1.65
N PRO A 2 23.43 18.14 -0.42
CA PRO A 2 23.65 16.71 -0.21
C PRO A 2 22.52 15.93 -0.87
N MET A 3 22.85 14.88 -1.64
CA MET A 3 21.87 13.98 -2.23
C MET A 3 21.05 13.34 -1.11
N GLU A 4 19.77 13.68 -1.07
CA GLU A 4 18.78 13.13 -0.15
C GLU A 4 18.77 11.61 -0.29
N LYS A 5 18.89 10.90 0.83
CA LYS A 5 18.86 9.42 0.88
C LYS A 5 17.61 8.95 0.15
N ARG A 6 17.81 8.25 -0.97
CA ARG A 6 16.73 7.62 -1.73
C ARG A 6 16.09 6.57 -0.80
N LEU A 7 14.91 6.88 -0.24
CA LEU A 7 14.12 5.89 0.49
C LEU A 7 13.81 4.75 -0.48
N LEU A 8 14.04 3.50 -0.07
CA LEU A 8 13.75 2.34 -0.89
C LEU A 8 12.25 2.37 -1.24
N GLU A 9 11.93 2.27 -2.53
CA GLU A 9 10.53 2.24 -2.97
C GLU A 9 9.81 1.03 -2.36
N TYR A 10 10.46 -0.12 -2.21
CA TYR A 10 9.89 -1.25 -1.47
C TYR A 10 10.95 -1.95 -0.62
N PRO A 11 10.55 -2.52 0.53
CA PRO A 11 11.39 -3.44 1.29
C PRO A 11 11.72 -4.70 0.46
N GLU A 12 12.74 -5.44 0.89
CA GLU A 12 13.05 -6.75 0.31
C GLU A 12 11.86 -7.72 0.46
N VAL A 13 11.70 -8.62 -0.51
CA VAL A 13 10.65 -9.65 -0.50
C VAL A 13 10.85 -10.55 0.73
N PRO A 14 9.81 -10.87 1.51
CA PRO A 14 9.93 -11.70 2.69
C PRO A 14 10.44 -13.09 2.36
N LYS A 15 11.28 -13.64 3.25
CA LYS A 15 11.70 -15.04 3.18
C LYS A 15 10.64 -15.92 3.85
N VAL A 16 10.34 -17.06 3.25
CA VAL A 16 9.40 -18.06 3.77
C VAL A 16 10.17 -19.31 4.16
N THR A 17 9.77 -19.92 5.27
CA THR A 17 10.34 -21.17 5.77
C THR A 17 9.23 -22.20 5.96
N LYS A 18 9.52 -23.48 5.74
CA LYS A 18 8.54 -24.57 5.87
C LYS A 18 7.88 -24.65 7.25
N ASP A 19 8.57 -24.22 8.30
CA ASP A 19 8.07 -24.25 9.67
C ASP A 19 6.96 -23.22 9.94
N LYS A 20 6.86 -22.18 9.10
CA LYS A 20 5.89 -21.11 9.22
C LYS A 20 5.55 -20.53 7.86
N ILE A 21 4.59 -21.17 7.20
CA ILE A 21 3.98 -20.63 5.97
C ILE A 21 3.02 -19.49 6.38
N PRO A 22 3.22 -18.26 5.88
CA PRO A 22 2.29 -17.15 6.06
C PRO A 22 0.89 -17.45 5.52
N VAL A 23 -0.11 -16.75 6.04
CA VAL A 23 -1.51 -16.84 5.57
C VAL A 23 -1.91 -15.59 4.80
N GLU A 24 -2.98 -15.69 4.03
CA GLU A 24 -3.57 -14.56 3.30
C GLU A 24 -3.85 -13.38 4.25
N GLY A 25 -3.45 -12.18 3.82
CA GLY A 25 -3.55 -10.95 4.61
C GLY A 25 -2.35 -10.65 5.52
N ASP A 26 -1.44 -11.61 5.74
CA ASP A 26 -0.23 -11.35 6.52
C ASP A 26 0.60 -10.22 5.88
N THR A 27 1.00 -9.24 6.68
CA THR A 27 1.75 -8.06 6.25
C THR A 27 3.20 -8.13 6.72
N PHE A 28 4.12 -7.80 5.83
CA PHE A 28 5.56 -7.89 6.06
C PHE A 28 6.28 -6.60 5.65
N SER A 29 7.29 -6.26 6.45
CA SER A 29 8.28 -5.22 6.12
C SER A 29 7.67 -3.84 5.89
N GLU A 30 6.59 -3.49 6.61
CA GLU A 30 5.98 -2.16 6.49
C GLU A 30 7.02 -1.06 6.71
N THR A 31 7.16 -0.18 5.72
CA THR A 31 8.16 0.89 5.69
C THR A 31 7.50 2.21 5.32
N SER A 32 7.85 3.27 6.03
CA SER A 32 7.43 4.63 5.67
C SER A 32 8.22 5.11 4.45
N GLN A 33 7.50 5.49 3.39
CA GLN A 33 8.10 6.02 2.16
C GLN A 33 8.11 7.55 2.15
N ALA A 34 7.09 8.18 2.71
CA ALA A 34 6.98 9.63 2.79
C ALA A 34 6.04 10.04 3.93
N GLN A 35 6.28 11.22 4.49
CA GLN A 35 5.41 11.85 5.48
C GLN A 35 5.44 13.35 5.29
N LEU A 36 4.28 14.00 5.44
CA LEU A 36 4.14 15.45 5.41
C LEU A 36 3.11 15.88 6.44
N THR A 37 3.44 16.91 7.20
CA THR A 37 2.52 17.54 8.15
C THR A 37 2.14 18.93 7.65
N LEU A 38 0.84 19.17 7.54
CA LEU A 38 0.28 20.44 7.06
C LEU A 38 -0.69 21.01 8.11
N PRO A 39 -0.84 22.34 8.16
CA PRO A 39 -1.96 22.93 8.90
C PRO A 39 -3.29 22.38 8.38
N PHE A 40 -4.24 22.09 9.27
CA PHE A 40 -5.55 21.54 8.87
C PHE A 40 -6.27 22.45 7.87
N THR A 41 -6.03 23.76 7.90
CA THR A 41 -6.63 24.73 6.98
C THR A 41 -6.17 24.56 5.53
N ALA A 42 -5.04 23.87 5.29
CA ALA A 42 -4.62 23.50 3.94
C ALA A 42 -5.45 22.36 3.35
N ILE A 43 -6.24 21.68 4.18
CA ILE A 43 -6.97 20.46 3.89
C ILE A 43 -8.48 20.68 4.02
N PHE A 44 -8.89 21.28 5.13
CA PHE A 44 -10.28 21.54 5.50
C PHE A 44 -10.57 23.04 5.49
N SER A 45 -11.85 23.40 5.39
CA SER A 45 -12.28 24.79 5.55
C SER A 45 -11.86 25.32 6.92
N PRO A 46 -11.42 26.59 7.04
CA PRO A 46 -11.18 27.24 8.32
C PRO A 46 -12.41 27.29 9.24
N THR A 47 -13.60 27.09 8.69
CA THR A 47 -14.87 27.06 9.43
C THR A 47 -15.36 25.65 9.77
N ASP A 48 -14.57 24.61 9.45
CA ASP A 48 -14.92 23.23 9.76
C ASP A 48 -14.96 23.00 11.28
N ARG A 49 -16.11 22.52 11.79
CA ARG A 49 -16.36 22.35 13.22
C ARG A 49 -15.37 21.38 13.86
N SER A 50 -15.09 20.25 13.20
CA SER A 50 -14.15 19.22 13.67
C SER A 50 -12.72 19.77 13.78
N CYS A 51 -12.40 20.79 12.98
CA CYS A 51 -11.13 21.47 13.05
C CYS A 51 -11.08 22.53 14.14
N LEU A 52 -12.15 23.31 14.31
CA LEU A 52 -12.28 24.29 15.39
C LEU A 52 -12.26 23.63 16.78
N ASP A 53 -12.93 22.49 16.93
CA ASP A 53 -12.95 21.72 18.17
C ASP A 53 -11.57 21.14 18.53
N ASN A 54 -10.66 21.04 17.54
CA ASN A 54 -9.30 20.53 17.69
C ASN A 54 -8.23 21.60 17.39
N ILE A 55 -8.55 22.89 17.55
CA ILE A 55 -7.65 23.99 17.20
C ILE A 55 -6.33 23.99 18.00
N SER A 56 -6.30 23.31 19.15
CA SER A 56 -5.07 23.11 19.94
C SER A 56 -4.04 22.20 19.27
N ASP A 57 -4.46 21.36 18.32
CA ASP A 57 -3.58 20.60 17.42
C ASP A 57 -4.02 20.84 15.96
N PRO A 58 -3.63 21.98 15.38
CA PRO A 58 -4.11 22.40 14.08
C PRO A 58 -3.31 21.76 12.92
N PHE A 59 -2.76 20.57 13.11
CA PHE A 59 -1.92 19.92 12.11
C PHE A 59 -2.42 18.51 11.78
N VAL A 60 -2.29 18.16 10.51
CA VAL A 60 -2.63 16.86 9.96
C VAL A 60 -1.40 16.32 9.26
N THR A 61 -1.11 15.05 9.53
CA THR A 61 -0.01 14.33 8.94
C THR A 61 -0.52 13.32 7.93
N LEU A 62 -0.12 13.49 6.68
CA LEU A 62 -0.29 12.51 5.61
C LEU A 62 0.97 11.65 5.55
N SER A 63 0.80 10.33 5.48
CA SER A 63 1.90 9.40 5.30
C SER A 63 1.61 8.39 4.20
N LYS A 64 2.64 8.09 3.41
CA LYS A 64 2.66 7.03 2.41
C LYS A 64 3.55 5.91 2.93
N ARG A 65 3.02 4.69 2.99
CA ARG A 65 3.72 3.49 3.50
C ARG A 65 3.64 2.37 2.48
N SER A 66 4.64 1.52 2.46
CA SER A 66 4.68 0.32 1.61
C SER A 66 4.97 -0.94 2.42
N ALA A 67 4.43 -2.07 1.97
CA ALA A 67 4.73 -3.40 2.51
C ALA A 67 4.60 -4.48 1.44
N TRP A 68 4.93 -5.70 1.85
CA TRP A 68 4.46 -6.91 1.18
C TRP A 68 3.28 -7.47 1.95
N ILE A 69 2.21 -7.81 1.25
CA ILE A 69 1.08 -8.57 1.81
C ILE A 69 0.97 -9.92 1.11
N VAL A 70 0.53 -10.94 1.84
CA VAL A 70 0.25 -12.26 1.28
C VAL A 70 -1.11 -12.21 0.59
N ALA A 71 -1.10 -12.28 -0.74
CA ALA A 71 -2.31 -12.38 -1.57
C ALA A 71 -2.96 -13.76 -1.44
N SER A 72 -2.16 -14.81 -1.38
CA SER A 72 -2.60 -16.16 -1.05
C SER A 72 -1.39 -17.03 -0.66
N ALA A 73 -1.64 -18.13 0.03
CA ALA A 73 -0.65 -19.15 0.32
C ALA A 73 -1.24 -20.52 0.00
N HIS A 74 -0.44 -21.37 -0.64
CA HIS A 74 -0.91 -22.66 -1.10
C HIS A 74 0.13 -23.73 -0.74
N VAL A 75 -0.34 -24.79 -0.09
CA VAL A 75 0.47 -25.92 0.35
C VAL A 75 0.05 -27.14 -0.46
N ASN A 76 1.00 -27.80 -1.12
CA ASN A 76 0.77 -29.03 -1.85
C ASN A 76 1.52 -30.19 -1.21
N ASP A 77 0.87 -30.90 -0.29
CA ASP A 77 1.42 -32.10 0.36
C ASP A 77 1.19 -33.40 -0.43
N SER A 78 0.84 -33.28 -1.72
CA SER A 78 0.52 -34.42 -2.59
C SER A 78 1.65 -34.72 -3.59
N ARG A 79 1.61 -35.93 -4.19
CA ARG A 79 2.50 -36.36 -5.28
C ARG A 79 2.15 -35.76 -6.65
N GLY A 80 1.04 -35.04 -6.74
CA GLY A 80 0.59 -34.40 -7.97
C GLY A 80 0.91 -32.91 -7.95
N GLN A 81 1.04 -32.29 -9.11
CA GLN A 81 1.02 -30.83 -9.19
C GLN A 81 -0.41 -30.32 -9.02
N ILE A 82 -0.58 -29.17 -8.35
CA ILE A 82 -1.86 -28.47 -8.28
C ILE A 82 -1.78 -27.17 -9.08
N THR A 83 -2.87 -26.82 -9.75
CA THR A 83 -2.99 -25.55 -10.46
C THR A 83 -3.92 -24.64 -9.66
N VAL A 84 -3.44 -23.46 -9.32
CA VAL A 84 -4.16 -22.44 -8.57
C VAL A 84 -4.35 -21.20 -9.43
N LYS A 85 -5.41 -20.47 -9.14
CA LYS A 85 -5.83 -19.30 -9.89
C LYS A 85 -6.12 -18.17 -8.91
N THR A 86 -5.44 -17.05 -9.08
CA THR A 86 -5.53 -15.90 -8.18
C THR A 86 -5.85 -14.65 -8.97
N THR A 87 -6.81 -13.88 -8.45
CA THR A 87 -7.20 -12.59 -9.03
C THR A 87 -6.63 -11.48 -8.15
N VAL A 88 -5.92 -10.55 -8.77
CA VAL A 88 -5.29 -9.42 -8.11
C VAL A 88 -5.85 -8.13 -8.69
N THR A 89 -6.34 -7.26 -7.81
CA THR A 89 -6.67 -5.88 -8.18
C THR A 89 -5.58 -4.96 -7.65
N ARG A 90 -4.98 -4.18 -8.56
CA ARG A 90 -4.10 -3.04 -8.24
C ARG A 90 -4.86 -1.74 -8.35
N GLY A 91 -4.28 -0.67 -7.81
CA GLY A 91 -4.82 0.68 -7.94
C GLY A 91 -5.80 1.06 -6.85
N ILE A 92 -6.12 2.35 -6.82
CA ILE A 92 -7.10 2.92 -5.89
C ILE A 92 -8.43 2.94 -6.62
N SER A 93 -9.46 2.35 -6.01
CA SER A 93 -10.81 2.41 -6.57
C SER A 93 -11.36 3.83 -6.50
N LYS A 94 -12.34 4.14 -7.36
CA LYS A 94 -13.00 5.46 -7.33
C LYS A 94 -13.58 5.78 -5.95
N SER A 95 -14.18 4.81 -5.26
CA SER A 95 -14.75 5.02 -3.92
C SER A 95 -13.68 5.32 -2.88
N GLN A 96 -12.52 4.65 -2.95
CA GLN A 96 -11.39 4.93 -2.06
C GLN A 96 -10.80 6.32 -2.30
N ALA A 97 -10.70 6.75 -3.56
CA ALA A 97 -10.25 8.08 -3.92
C ALA A 97 -11.22 9.16 -3.41
N GLU A 98 -12.53 8.93 -3.53
CA GLU A 98 -13.57 9.81 -2.97
C GLU A 98 -13.53 9.84 -1.44
N GLU A 99 -13.31 8.71 -0.79
CA GLU A 99 -13.24 8.61 0.67
C GLU A 99 -12.09 9.44 1.25
N ILE A 100 -10.87 9.32 0.70
CA ILE A 100 -9.72 10.10 1.17
C ILE A 100 -9.86 11.59 0.82
N THR A 101 -10.49 11.91 -0.31
CA THR A 101 -10.80 13.31 -0.67
C THR A 101 -11.77 13.92 0.33
N ASN A 102 -12.85 13.22 0.68
CA ASN A 102 -13.87 13.72 1.60
C ASN A 102 -13.37 13.78 3.05
N SER A 103 -12.58 12.78 3.48
CA SER A 103 -12.19 12.62 4.88
C SER A 103 -10.92 13.39 5.22
N ALA A 104 -10.01 13.53 4.26
CA ALA A 104 -8.70 14.08 4.47
C ALA A 104 -8.32 15.15 3.44
N GLY A 105 -9.24 15.64 2.61
CA GLY A 105 -8.99 16.70 1.62
C GLY A 105 -7.81 16.41 0.70
N VAL A 106 -7.53 15.12 0.44
CA VAL A 106 -6.42 14.66 -0.38
C VAL A 106 -6.99 14.00 -1.62
N GLU A 107 -6.70 14.54 -2.78
CA GLU A 107 -7.06 13.94 -4.06
C GLU A 107 -5.99 12.95 -4.48
N VAL A 108 -6.40 11.79 -5.00
CA VAL A 108 -5.48 10.80 -5.57
C VAL A 108 -5.91 10.46 -6.99
N SER A 109 -4.96 10.51 -7.93
CA SER A 109 -5.20 10.31 -9.35
C SER A 109 -4.06 9.55 -10.02
N ALA A 110 -4.41 8.66 -10.95
CA ALA A 110 -3.45 8.00 -11.82
C ALA A 110 -2.73 8.96 -12.80
N SER A 111 -3.23 10.19 -12.97
CA SER A 111 -2.62 11.18 -13.88
C SER A 111 -1.57 12.06 -13.21
N TYR A 112 -1.70 12.32 -11.90
CA TYR A 112 -0.84 13.28 -11.19
C TYR A 112 -0.39 12.81 -9.79
N GLY A 113 -0.72 11.58 -9.41
CA GLY A 113 -0.39 11.02 -8.10
C GLY A 113 -1.27 11.60 -7.01
N ILE A 114 -0.66 12.12 -5.95
CA ILE A 114 -1.37 12.70 -4.80
C ILE A 114 -1.40 14.22 -4.96
N GLY A 115 -2.56 14.84 -4.74
CA GLY A 115 -2.81 16.29 -4.88
C GLY A 115 -3.99 16.76 -4.01
N GLY A 116 -4.59 17.90 -4.34
CA GLY A 116 -5.88 18.31 -3.75
C GLY A 116 -5.85 19.22 -2.51
N PHE A 117 -4.80 20.04 -2.30
CA PHE A 117 -4.79 20.99 -1.17
C PHE A 117 -5.40 22.33 -1.54
N SER A 118 -6.30 22.84 -0.71
CA SER A 118 -7.11 24.06 -0.95
C SER A 118 -6.28 25.34 -1.13
N MET A 119 -5.01 25.34 -0.70
CA MET A 119 -4.10 26.50 -0.74
C MET A 119 -2.94 26.37 -1.74
N GLY A 120 -3.01 25.46 -2.73
CA GLY A 120 -1.94 25.33 -3.73
C GLY A 120 -0.62 24.82 -3.14
N VAL A 121 -0.70 24.04 -2.05
CA VAL A 121 0.46 23.41 -1.42
C VAL A 121 1.04 22.38 -2.39
N SER A 122 2.31 22.57 -2.76
CA SER A 122 3.04 21.59 -3.56
C SER A 122 3.58 20.49 -2.66
N LEU A 123 3.24 19.24 -2.99
CA LEU A 123 3.75 18.07 -2.30
C LEU A 123 5.18 17.74 -2.74
N ASN A 124 5.97 17.25 -1.79
CA ASN A 124 7.33 16.79 -2.07
C ASN A 124 7.33 15.66 -3.12
N TYR A 125 8.42 15.51 -3.87
CA TYR A 125 8.61 14.51 -4.92
C TYR A 125 8.34 13.07 -4.43
N GLN A 126 8.52 12.79 -3.14
CA GLN A 126 8.28 11.49 -2.52
C GLN A 126 6.78 11.10 -2.50
N PHE A 127 5.88 12.08 -2.61
CA PHE A 127 4.44 11.86 -2.79
C PHE A 127 4.00 11.95 -4.26
N THR A 128 4.74 12.70 -5.08
CA THR A 128 4.32 13.12 -6.43
C THR A 128 5.14 12.55 -7.58
N SER A 129 6.19 11.76 -7.35
CA SER A 129 6.98 11.21 -8.47
C SER A 129 7.52 9.82 -8.16
N THR A 130 7.09 8.85 -8.96
CA THR A 130 7.94 7.73 -9.37
C THR A 130 8.70 8.16 -10.63
N LYS A 131 9.93 7.71 -10.83
CA LYS A 131 10.76 8.06 -12.01
C LYS A 131 10.20 7.51 -13.33
N SER A 132 9.04 6.87 -13.33
CA SER A 132 8.31 6.41 -14.50
C SER A 132 7.19 7.38 -14.85
N SER A 133 7.03 7.68 -16.13
CA SER A 133 6.06 8.61 -16.72
C SER A 133 4.58 8.19 -16.56
N SER A 134 4.21 7.37 -15.57
CA SER A 134 2.84 6.92 -15.34
C SER A 134 2.60 6.50 -13.89
N TYR A 135 1.58 7.06 -13.23
CA TYR A 135 1.15 6.63 -11.89
C TYR A 135 0.22 5.41 -11.96
N THR A 136 0.68 4.37 -12.65
CA THR A 136 -0.08 3.14 -12.86
C THR A 136 -0.40 2.42 -11.56
N GLU A 137 0.33 2.69 -10.48
CA GLU A 137 0.04 2.18 -9.12
C GLU A 137 -1.28 2.69 -8.55
N TYR A 138 -1.80 3.83 -9.00
CA TYR A 138 -3.11 4.35 -8.60
C TYR A 138 -4.21 3.99 -9.60
N GLN A 139 -3.85 3.49 -10.79
CA GLN A 139 -4.82 3.07 -11.78
C GLN A 139 -5.42 1.72 -11.41
N GLU A 140 -6.73 1.71 -11.13
CA GLU A 140 -7.47 0.49 -10.86
C GLU A 140 -7.40 -0.46 -12.05
N SER A 141 -6.95 -1.68 -11.80
CA SER A 141 -6.89 -2.74 -12.80
C SER A 141 -6.87 -4.10 -12.12
N THR A 142 -7.55 -5.06 -12.72
CA THR A 142 -7.63 -6.43 -12.22
C THR A 142 -7.01 -7.38 -13.21
N ARG A 143 -6.16 -8.28 -12.71
CA ARG A 143 -5.54 -9.33 -13.50
C ARG A 143 -5.68 -10.67 -12.81
N GLU A 144 -5.96 -11.65 -13.63
CA GLU A 144 -6.09 -13.04 -13.23
C GLU A 144 -4.83 -13.81 -13.63
N GLN A 145 -4.28 -14.57 -12.70
CA GLN A 145 -3.01 -15.27 -12.90
C GLN A 145 -3.15 -16.72 -12.44
N THR A 146 -2.62 -17.63 -13.26
CA THR A 146 -2.66 -19.07 -13.01
C THR A 146 -1.25 -19.56 -12.74
N TYR A 147 -1.10 -20.33 -11.67
CA TYR A 147 0.18 -20.87 -11.23
C TYR A 147 0.08 -22.36 -10.96
N THR A 148 1.18 -23.06 -11.22
CA THR A 148 1.31 -24.48 -10.90
C THR A 148 2.26 -24.64 -9.72
N ILE A 149 1.81 -25.40 -8.73
CA ILE A 149 2.55 -25.68 -7.51
C ILE A 149 3.04 -27.14 -7.61
N PRO A 150 4.36 -27.36 -7.57
CA PRO A 150 4.93 -28.70 -7.62
C PRO A 150 4.45 -29.60 -6.47
N GLU A 151 4.67 -30.91 -6.62
CA GLU A 151 4.48 -31.86 -5.52
C GLU A 151 5.36 -31.49 -4.31
N TYR A 152 4.83 -31.71 -3.10
CA TYR A 152 5.54 -31.46 -1.84
C TYR A 152 6.17 -30.06 -1.75
N HIS A 153 5.40 -29.04 -2.14
CA HIS A 153 5.87 -27.67 -2.19
C HIS A 153 4.81 -26.71 -1.67
N ALA A 154 5.23 -25.69 -0.93
CA ALA A 154 4.38 -24.58 -0.55
C ALA A 154 4.81 -23.32 -1.29
N THR A 155 3.85 -22.58 -1.84
CA THR A 155 4.11 -21.32 -2.55
C THR A 155 3.28 -20.21 -1.92
N VAL A 156 3.95 -19.12 -1.58
CA VAL A 156 3.36 -17.91 -1.01
C VAL A 156 3.40 -16.80 -2.04
N PHE A 157 2.26 -16.15 -2.22
CA PHE A 157 2.02 -15.17 -3.26
C PHE A 157 2.08 -13.80 -2.60
N PHE A 158 3.19 -13.09 -2.78
CA PHE A 158 3.37 -11.75 -2.24
C PHE A 158 2.98 -10.69 -3.26
N ILE A 159 2.34 -9.63 -2.77
CA ILE A 159 1.98 -8.47 -3.57
C ILE A 159 2.43 -7.19 -2.87
N ARG A 160 2.81 -6.19 -3.66
CA ARG A 160 3.20 -4.89 -3.13
C ARG A 160 1.95 -4.15 -2.70
N HIS A 161 1.88 -3.82 -1.42
CA HIS A 161 0.78 -3.07 -0.86
C HIS A 161 1.23 -1.69 -0.43
N MET A 162 0.31 -0.73 -0.48
CA MET A 162 0.52 0.63 -0.03
C MET A 162 -0.62 1.11 0.84
N TRP A 163 -0.27 1.97 1.79
CA TRP A 163 -1.25 2.75 2.54
C TRP A 163 -1.01 4.23 2.36
N LEU A 164 -2.11 4.98 2.20
CA LEU A 164 -2.17 6.40 2.45
C LEU A 164 -2.94 6.61 3.74
N LYS A 165 -2.27 7.20 4.74
CA LYS A 165 -2.83 7.41 6.07
C LYS A 165 -2.80 8.90 6.42
N ALA A 166 -3.94 9.47 6.75
CA ALA A 166 -4.08 10.81 7.28
C ALA A 166 -4.47 10.72 8.76
N HIS A 167 -3.72 11.40 9.63
CA HIS A 167 -4.00 11.46 11.07
C HIS A 167 -3.68 12.84 11.62
N ARG A 168 -4.23 13.18 12.78
CA ARG A 168 -3.82 14.39 13.52
C ARG A 168 -2.36 14.29 13.92
N SER A 169 -1.65 15.42 13.96
CA SER A 169 -0.18 15.41 14.15
C SER A 169 0.25 14.85 15.51
N ASN A 170 -0.60 15.00 16.53
CA ASN A 170 -0.45 14.40 17.85
C ASN A 170 -0.68 12.86 17.88
N GLY A 171 -1.07 12.25 16.76
CA GLY A 171 -1.35 10.81 16.64
C GLY A 171 -2.64 10.34 17.32
N THR A 172 -3.48 11.24 17.84
CA THR A 172 -4.65 10.86 18.66
C THR A 172 -5.86 10.42 17.84
N SER A 173 -5.88 10.69 16.55
CA SER A 173 -7.02 10.35 15.69
C SER A 173 -6.59 10.13 14.25
N GLU A 174 -6.95 8.96 13.72
CA GLU A 174 -6.91 8.67 12.29
C GLU A 174 -8.11 9.35 11.61
N LEU A 175 -7.84 10.11 10.56
CA LEU A 175 -8.85 10.78 9.76
C LEU A 175 -9.29 9.90 8.60
N CYS A 176 -8.33 9.19 7.99
CA CYS A 176 -8.56 8.26 6.89
C CYS A 176 -7.36 7.35 6.72
N GLU A 177 -7.62 6.09 6.36
CA GLU A 177 -6.63 5.14 5.88
C GLU A 177 -7.20 4.44 4.65
N ILE A 178 -6.47 4.49 3.53
CA ILE A 178 -6.77 3.67 2.36
C ILE A 178 -5.59 2.75 2.06
N GLY A 179 -5.90 1.47 1.89
CA GLY A 179 -4.96 0.42 1.47
C GLY A 179 -5.25 -0.03 0.04
N PHE A 180 -4.22 -0.19 -0.77
CA PHE A 180 -4.34 -0.69 -2.14
C PHE A 180 -3.06 -1.40 -2.60
N ASN A 181 -3.21 -2.30 -3.58
CA ASN A 181 -2.05 -2.96 -4.17
C ASN A 181 -1.43 -2.06 -5.25
N ALA A 182 -0.11 -1.89 -5.20
CA ALA A 182 0.63 -1.04 -6.13
C ALA A 182 1.01 -1.77 -7.42
N ASN A 183 0.93 -3.10 -7.43
CA ASN A 183 1.21 -3.92 -8.61
C ASN A 183 0.17 -5.02 -8.77
N GLU A 184 0.11 -5.58 -9.98
CA GLU A 184 -0.73 -6.73 -10.32
C GLU A 184 0.07 -8.02 -10.46
N ASP A 185 1.40 -7.94 -10.61
CA ASP A 185 2.27 -9.11 -10.73
C ASP A 185 2.59 -9.71 -9.36
N ILE A 186 2.26 -10.98 -9.17
CA ILE A 186 2.54 -11.68 -7.92
C ILE A 186 4.01 -12.08 -7.85
N HIS A 187 4.63 -11.84 -6.69
CA HIS A 187 5.94 -12.36 -6.34
C HIS A 187 5.80 -13.70 -5.63
N LEU A 188 6.27 -14.77 -6.29
CA LEU A 188 6.20 -16.12 -5.75
C LEU A 188 7.42 -16.41 -4.87
N VAL A 189 7.18 -16.91 -3.67
CA VAL A 189 8.22 -17.49 -2.81
C VAL A 189 7.82 -18.92 -2.49
N GLY A 190 8.65 -19.85 -2.92
CA GLY A 190 8.45 -21.28 -2.75
C GLY A 190 9.31 -21.88 -1.65
N VAL A 191 8.83 -22.92 -0.99
CA VAL A 191 9.60 -23.74 -0.06
C VAL A 191 9.23 -25.22 -0.19
N ASP A 192 10.25 -26.07 -0.18
CA ASP A 192 10.07 -27.52 -0.21
C ASP A 192 9.55 -28.05 1.13
N LEU A 193 8.61 -28.99 1.05
CA LEU A 193 8.00 -29.67 2.18
C LEU A 193 8.65 -31.04 2.37
N ASP A 194 8.48 -31.59 3.58
CA ASP A 194 9.03 -32.90 3.90
C ASP A 194 8.26 -33.99 3.14
N ARG A 195 8.99 -34.83 2.41
CA ARG A 195 8.39 -35.93 1.65
C ARG A 195 8.08 -37.08 2.61
N PRO A 196 6.89 -37.71 2.51
CA PRO A 196 6.62 -38.93 3.26
C PRO A 196 7.58 -40.03 2.79
N SER A 197 8.27 -40.64 3.75
CA SER A 197 9.18 -41.77 3.57
C SER A 197 8.48 -43.01 3.04
#